data_AF-A0A970P1L6-F1
#
_entry.id   AF-A0A970P1L6-F1
#
_cell.length_a   1.000
_cell.length_b   1.000
_cell.length_c   1.000
_cell.angle_alpha   90.00
_cell.angle_beta   90.00
_cell.angle_gamma   90.00
#
_symmetry.space_group_name_H-M   'P 1'
#
loop_
_entity.id
_entity.type
_entity.pdbx_description
1 polymer ?
#
loop_
_entity_poly.entity_id
_entity_poly.type
_entity_poly.pdbx_seq_one_letter_code
_entity_poly.pdbx_strand_id
1 'polypeptide(L)' 'MDFFTNSSSQGNIGMGDIERIEISYPPFDEQTQIAQVLTNIDSELNVLDQKLQKYKMIKQGMMQALLTGKIRLV' A
#
# COMPACT_ATOMS: atom_id res chain seq x y z
N MET A 1 -18.99 12.74 0.12
CA MET A 1 -18.14 11.71 0.73
C MET A 1 -17.27 12.40 1.78
N ASP A 2 -17.91 12.96 2.81
CA ASP A 2 -17.26 13.70 3.92
C ASP A 2 -18.06 13.43 5.20
N PHE A 3 -18.31 12.16 5.52
CA PHE A 3 -19.28 11.80 6.57
C PHE A 3 -18.69 11.69 7.99
N PHE A 4 -17.36 11.63 8.15
CA PHE A 4 -16.76 11.24 9.44
C PHE A 4 -15.69 12.20 9.98
N THR A 5 -15.33 13.25 9.25
CA THR A 5 -14.34 14.23 9.72
C THR A 5 -15.02 15.56 10.01
N ASN A 6 -14.84 16.08 11.22
CA ASN A 6 -15.30 17.43 11.56
C ASN A 6 -14.62 18.46 10.65
N SER A 7 -15.37 19.34 9.97
CA SER A 7 -14.88 20.31 8.98
C SER A 7 -14.11 21.51 9.58
N SER A 8 -13.41 21.30 10.70
CA SER A 8 -12.49 22.29 11.29
C SER A 8 -11.15 22.30 10.57
N SER A 9 -10.36 23.37 10.74
CA SER A 9 -8.99 23.50 10.21
C SER A 9 -8.09 22.30 10.56
N GLN A 10 -8.40 21.58 11.63
CA GLN A 10 -7.85 20.27 11.94
C GLN A 10 -9.01 19.26 11.87
N GLY A 11 -9.00 18.40 10.85
CA GLY A 11 -9.98 17.32 10.73
C GLY A 11 -9.71 16.24 11.77
N ASN A 12 -10.70 15.94 12.60
CA ASN A 12 -10.62 14.91 13.64
C ASN A 12 -11.80 13.95 13.52
N ILE A 13 -11.58 12.68 13.85
CA ILE A 13 -12.61 11.64 14.00
C ILE A 13 -12.77 11.40 15.51
N GLY A 14 -13.90 11.80 16.08
CA GLY A 14 -14.21 11.58 17.48
C GLY A 14 -14.76 10.17 17.73
N MET A 15 -14.77 9.74 19.01
CA MET A 15 -15.35 8.44 19.40
C MET A 15 -16.81 8.29 18.94
N GLY A 16 -17.62 9.33 19.12
CA GLY A 16 -19.01 9.33 18.69
C GLY A 16 -19.19 9.30 17.16
N ASP A 17 -18.17 9.69 16.39
CA ASP A 17 -18.19 9.56 14.93
C ASP A 17 -17.95 8.10 14.52
N ILE A 18 -17.05 7.39 15.22
CA ILE A 18 -16.77 5.97 15.01
C ILE A 18 -17.98 5.10 15.36
N GLU A 19 -18.64 5.37 16.49
CA GLU A 19 -19.82 4.61 16.94
C GLU A 19 -20.99 4.68 15.96
N ARG A 20 -21.05 5.73 15.12
CA ARG A 20 -22.12 5.95 14.14
C ARG A 20 -21.80 5.35 12.77
N ILE A 21 -20.63 4.76 12.58
CA ILE A 21 -20.28 4.14 11.31
C ILE A 21 -21.12 2.86 11.14
N GLU A 22 -22.07 2.91 10.21
CA GLU A 22 -22.77 1.74 9.76
C GLU A 22 -21.88 0.95 8.79
N ILE A 23 -21.60 -0.31 9.13
CA ILE A 23 -20.83 -1.23 8.29
C ILE A 23 -21.66 -2.47 7.96
N SER A 24 -21.43 -3.03 6.78
CA SER A 24 -21.96 -4.35 6.45
C SER A 24 -21.25 -5.40 7.30
N TYR A 25 -22.02 -6.24 7.99
CA TYR A 25 -21.49 -7.29 8.86
C TYR A 25 -21.98 -8.67 8.39
N PRO A 26 -21.34 -9.26 7.35
CA PRO A 26 -21.74 -10.56 6.84
C PRO A 26 -21.36 -11.70 7.80
N PRO A 27 -21.83 -12.94 7.60
CA PRO A 27 -21.41 -14.09 8.40
C PRO A 27 -19.89 -14.30 8.40
N PHE A 28 -19.37 -14.91 9.47
CA PHE A 28 -17.92 -15.08 9.68
C PHE A 28 -17.20 -15.79 8.51
N ASP A 29 -17.84 -16.80 7.92
CA ASP A 29 -17.27 -17.54 6.78
C ASP A 29 -17.12 -16.65 5.54
N GLU A 30 -18.06 -15.73 5.32
CA GLU A 30 -18.00 -14.76 4.22
C GLU A 30 -16.94 -13.69 4.51
N GLN A 31 -16.88 -13.18 5.75
CA GLN A 31 -15.82 -12.26 6.18
C GLN A 31 -14.43 -12.86 5.92
N THR A 32 -14.24 -14.13 6.25
CA THR A 32 -12.97 -14.85 6.06
C THR A 32 -12.61 -14.97 4.59
N GLN A 33 -13.58 -15.29 3.73
CA GLN A 33 -13.35 -15.37 2.28
C GLN A 33 -12.98 -14.01 1.68
N ILE A 34 -13.70 -12.95 2.06
CA ILE A 34 -13.41 -11.58 1.62
C ILE A 34 -12.00 -11.17 2.07
N ALA A 35 -11.69 -11.40 3.36
CA ALA A 35 -10.39 -11.06 3.93
C ALA A 35 -9.25 -11.82 3.23
N GLN A 36 -9.44 -13.10 2.90
CA GLN A 36 -8.44 -13.90 2.21
C GLN A 36 -8.14 -13.36 0.82
N VAL A 37 -9.16 -13.01 0.05
CA VAL A 37 -8.99 -12.44 -1.30
C VAL A 37 -8.22 -11.12 -1.24
N LEU A 38 -8.61 -10.22 -0.33
CA LEU A 38 -7.93 -8.92 -0.17
C LEU A 38 -6.48 -9.10 0.29
N THR A 39 -6.24 -9.99 1.26
CA THR A 39 -4.89 -10.29 1.76
C THR A 39 -3.98 -10.83 0.66
N ASN A 40 -4.51 -11.66 -0.23
CA ASN A 40 -3.75 -12.19 -1.37
C ASN A 40 -3.31 -11.06 -2.32
N ILE A 41 -4.22 -10.13 -2.61
CA ILE A 41 -3.93 -8.97 -3.46
C ILE A 41 -2.86 -8.08 -2.80
N ASP A 42 -3.00 -7.78 -1.52
CA ASP A 42 -2.02 -6.98 -0.77
C ASP A 42 -0.63 -7.64 -0.74
N SER A 43 -0.59 -8.96 -0.56
CA SER A 43 0.66 -9.74 -0.62
C SER A 43 1.31 -9.65 -2.00
N GLU A 44 0.52 -9.75 -3.08
CA GLU A 44 1.04 -9.64 -4.45
C GLU A 44 1.60 -8.23 -4.72
N LEU A 45 0.88 -7.19 -4.31
CA LEU A 45 1.33 -5.80 -4.42
C LEU A 45 2.63 -5.56 -3.67
N ASN A 46 2.77 -6.10 -2.45
CA ASN A 46 4.00 -5.97 -1.67
C ASN A 46 5.20 -6.63 -2.39
N VAL A 47 5.00 -7.84 -2.92
CA VAL A 47 6.04 -8.53 -3.70
C VAL A 47 6.43 -7.72 -4.96
N LEU A 48 5.46 -7.12 -5.63
CA LEU A 48 5.72 -6.28 -6.81
C LEU A 48 6.50 -5.01 -6.45
N ASP A 49 6.14 -4.32 -5.35
CA ASP A 49 6.88 -3.14 -4.92
C ASP A 49 8.32 -3.50 -4.52
N GLN A 50 8.53 -4.60 -3.78
CA GLN A 50 9.87 -5.08 -3.45
C GLN A 50 10.71 -5.36 -4.72
N LYS A 51 10.12 -6.01 -5.73
CA LYS A 51 10.78 -6.23 -7.03
C LYS A 51 11.12 -4.91 -7.71
N LEU A 52 10.19 -3.96 -7.72
CA LEU A 52 10.40 -2.63 -8.30
C LEU A 52 11.56 -1.90 -7.63
N GLN A 53 11.60 -1.88 -6.29
CA GLN A 53 12.70 -1.25 -5.55
C GLN A 53 14.03 -1.93 -5.84
N LYS A 54 14.07 -3.27 -5.88
CA LYS A 54 15.26 -4.03 -6.26
C LYS A 54 15.75 -3.64 -7.66
N TYR A 55 14.86 -3.56 -8.65
CA TYR A 55 15.25 -3.17 -10.01
C TYR A 55 15.72 -1.72 -10.10
N LYS A 56 15.11 -0.80 -9.35
CA LYS A 56 15.59 0.59 -9.25
C LYS A 56 17.01 0.66 -8.69
N MET A 57 17.30 -0.09 -7.62
CA MET A 57 18.64 -0.16 -7.05
C MET A 57 19.66 -0.74 -8.03
N ILE A 58 19.32 -1.83 -8.72
CA ILE A 58 20.20 -2.43 -9.74
C ILE A 58 20.47 -1.43 -10.85
N LYS A 59 19.43 -0.77 -11.39
CA LYS A 59 19.57 0.26 -12.43
C LYS A 59 20.50 1.38 -11.98
N GLN A 60 20.34 1.87 -10.75
CA GLN A 60 21.18 2.93 -10.19
C GLN A 60 22.64 2.46 -10.05
N GLY A 61 22.87 1.26 -9.51
CA GLY A 61 24.21 0.69 -9.37
C GLY A 61 24.91 0.46 -10.71
N MET A 62 24.18 -0.06 -11.71
CA MET A 62 24.68 -0.24 -13.08
C MET A 62 25.05 1.10 -13.70
N MET A 63 24.18 2.11 -13.59
CA MET A 63 24.45 3.44 -14.11
C MET A 63 25.70 4.05 -13.46
N GLN A 64 25.87 3.88 -12.14
CA GLN A 64 27.09 4.32 -11.45
C GLN A 64 28.33 3.61 -11.99
N ALA A 65 28.28 2.28 -12.20
CA ALA A 65 29.42 1.52 -12.71
C ALA A 65 29.81 1.92 -14.15
N LEU A 66 28.83 2.21 -15.00
CA LEU A 66 29.03 2.66 -16.37
C LEU A 66 29.55 4.10 -16.44
N LEU A 67 28.92 5.04 -15.73
CA LEU A 67 29.29 6.46 -15.77
C LEU A 67 30.63 6.76 -15.10
N THR A 68 31.04 5.95 -14.12
CA THR A 68 32.37 6.06 -13.50
C THR A 68 33.45 5.28 -14.26
N GLY A 69 33.08 4.58 -15.34
CA GLY A 69 34.02 3.79 -16.15
C GLY A 69 34.58 2.57 -15.45
N LYS A 70 34.00 2.14 -14.32
CA LYS A 70 34.35 0.89 -13.62
C LYS A 70 34.04 -0.34 -14.49
N ILE A 71 32.97 -0.26 -15.28
CA ILE A 71 32.62 -1.25 -16.30
C ILE A 71 32.52 -0.51 -17.63
N ARG A 72 33.10 -1.07 -18.69
CA ARG A 72 33.02 -0.55 -20.06
C ARG A 72 32.32 -1.57 -20.94
N LEU A 73 31.44 -1.08 -21.81
CA LEU A 73 30.84 -1.90 -22.87
C LEU A 73 31.88 -1.99 -24.00
N VAL A 74 32.20 -3.20 -24.44
CA VAL A 74 32.98 -3.49 -25.66
C VAL A 74 32.06 -3.76 -26.82
#